data_AF-A0A964ZLL8-F1
#
_entry.id   AF-A0A964ZLL8-F1
#
_cell.length_a   1.000
_cell.length_b   1.000
_cell.length_c   1.000
_cell.angle_alpha   90.00
_cell.angle_beta   90.00
_cell.angle_gamma   90.00
#
_symmetry.space_group_name_H-M   'P 1'
#
loop_
_entity.id
_entity.type
_entity.pdbx_description
1 polymer ?
#
loop_
_entity_poly.entity_id
_entity_poly.type
_entity_poly.pdbx_seq_one_letter_code
_entity_poly.pdbx_strand_id
1 'polypeptide(L)'
;HLKETGLDRLASAIQESWRQGRQSEKIWATSWSLWEASDADTATGGPDILRGIYPVIASIDSSGWNRVADATLAATYETIMGEVRKR
;
A
#
# COMPACT_ATOMS: atom_id res chain seq x y z
N HIS A 1 -22.18 -2.26 14.09
CA HIS A 1 -21.93 -2.61 12.67
C HIS A 1 -21.13 -1.46 12.06
N LEU A 2 -19.93 -1.24 12.59
CA LEU A 2 -19.05 -0.13 12.19
C LEU A 2 -18.08 -0.67 11.16
N LYS A 3 -18.11 -0.02 10.01
CA LYS A 3 -17.35 -0.32 8.80
C LYS A 3 -15.87 -0.32 9.15
N GLU A 4 -15.16 -1.37 8.73
CA GLU A 4 -13.70 -1.41 8.71
C GLU A 4 -13.20 -0.17 7.96
N THR A 5 -12.65 0.80 8.69
CA THR A 5 -12.02 1.96 8.07
C THR A 5 -10.65 1.54 7.56
N GLY A 6 -10.12 2.24 6.55
CA GLY A 6 -8.76 1.97 6.02
C GLY A 6 -7.68 1.93 7.12
N LEU A 7 -7.89 2.64 8.23
CA LEU A 7 -7.00 2.63 9.41
C LEU A 7 -7.06 1.33 10.21
N ASP A 8 -8.24 0.73 10.38
CA ASP A 8 -8.38 -0.56 11.08
C ASP A 8 -7.71 -1.67 10.27
N ARG A 9 -7.83 -1.59 8.94
CA ARG A 9 -7.16 -2.48 8.00
C ARG A 9 -5.65 -2.23 7.96
N LEU A 10 -5.20 -0.97 8.04
CA LEU A 10 -3.78 -0.61 8.17
C LEU A 10 -3.18 -1.16 9.45
N ALA A 11 -3.83 -0.93 10.59
CA ALA A 11 -3.40 -1.45 11.88
C ALA A 11 -3.35 -2.98 11.86
N SER A 12 -4.40 -3.64 11.35
CA SER A 12 -4.45 -5.11 11.25
C SER A 12 -3.40 -5.65 10.28
N ALA A 13 -3.20 -5.01 9.12
CA ALA A 13 -2.18 -5.41 8.15
C ALA A 13 -0.77 -5.21 8.70
N ILE A 14 -0.49 -4.10 9.39
CA ILE A 14 0.80 -3.86 10.05
C ILE A 14 1.02 -4.91 11.13
N GLN A 15 0.05 -5.11 12.03
CA GLN A 15 0.17 -6.03 13.15
C GLN A 15 0.33 -7.49 12.69
N GLU A 16 -0.46 -7.92 11.70
CA GLU A 16 -0.36 -9.26 11.13
C GLU A 16 0.91 -9.42 10.29
N SER A 17 1.32 -8.41 9.51
CA SER A 17 2.59 -8.42 8.75
C SER A 17 3.82 -8.62 9.64
N TRP A 18 3.78 -8.03 10.83
CA TRP A 18 4.84 -8.17 11.83
C TRP A 18 4.82 -9.55 12.48
N ARG A 19 3.65 -10.21 12.55
CA ARG A 19 3.48 -11.49 13.23
C ARG A 19 3.67 -12.68 12.30
N GLN A 20 3.02 -12.72 11.12
CA GLN A 20 3.08 -13.77 10.08
C GLN A 20 2.62 -13.32 8.66
N GLY A 21 2.44 -12.03 8.39
CA GLY A 21 1.56 -11.61 7.30
C GLY A 21 2.06 -11.92 5.89
N ARG A 22 1.07 -12.20 5.03
CA ARG A 22 1.25 -12.53 3.62
C ARG A 22 1.89 -11.36 2.89
N GLN A 23 2.69 -11.64 1.87
CA GLN A 23 3.40 -10.61 1.09
C GLN A 23 2.45 -9.51 0.58
N SER A 24 1.23 -9.87 0.17
CA SER A 24 0.19 -8.94 -0.27
C SER A 24 -0.22 -7.91 0.78
N GLU A 25 -0.30 -8.30 2.06
CA GLU A 25 -0.68 -7.41 3.16
C GLU A 25 0.42 -6.39 3.45
N LYS A 26 1.68 -6.84 3.39
CA LYS A 26 2.87 -5.96 3.51
C LYS A 26 2.88 -4.91 2.40
N ILE A 27 2.71 -5.35 1.15
CA ILE A 27 2.66 -4.46 -0.01
C ILE A 27 1.52 -3.44 0.14
N TRP A 28 0.34 -3.88 0.54
CA TRP A 28 -0.80 -3.00 0.73
C TRP A 28 -0.55 -1.98 1.85
N ALA A 29 -0.04 -2.42 3.01
CA ALA A 29 0.26 -1.52 4.13
C ALA A 29 1.32 -0.47 3.74
N THR A 30 2.42 -0.88 3.10
CA THR A 30 3.44 0.06 2.60
C THR A 30 2.85 1.04 1.57
N SER A 31 2.05 0.54 0.63
CA SER A 31 1.42 1.37 -0.40
C SER A 31 0.45 2.39 0.21
N TRP A 32 -0.33 1.98 1.22
CA TRP A 32 -1.24 2.87 1.96
C TRP A 32 -0.47 3.95 2.72
N SER A 33 0.58 3.58 3.44
CA SER A 33 1.42 4.56 4.16
C SER A 33 2.05 5.58 3.21
N LEU A 34 2.50 5.17 2.03
CA LEU A 34 3.02 6.08 1.01
C LEU A 34 1.93 7.00 0.45
N TRP A 35 0.71 6.49 0.26
CA TRP A 35 -0.42 7.31 -0.16
C TRP A 35 -0.77 8.37 0.90
N GLU A 36 -0.94 7.99 2.17
CA GLU A 36 -1.22 8.92 3.27
C GLU A 36 -0.10 9.97 3.40
N ALA A 37 1.17 9.56 3.26
CA ALA A 37 2.30 10.50 3.29
C ALA A 37 2.24 11.52 2.14
N SER A 38 1.84 11.08 0.94
CA SER A 38 1.71 11.94 -0.24
C SER A 38 0.50 12.87 -0.16
N ASP A 39 -0.58 12.43 0.48
CA ASP A 39 -1.76 13.26 0.75
C ASP A 39 -1.45 14.36 1.78
N ALA A 40 -0.64 14.03 2.79
CA ALA A 40 -0.25 14.97 3.85
C ALA A 40 0.85 15.97 3.43
N ASP A 41 1.71 15.62 2.47
CA ASP A 41 2.83 16.45 2.02
C ASP A 41 2.93 16.51 0.48
N THR A 42 2.69 17.70 -0.08
CA THR A 42 2.76 17.94 -1.54
C THR A 42 4.14 17.73 -2.17
N ALA A 43 5.22 17.71 -1.38
CA ALA A 43 6.55 17.38 -1.88
C ALA A 43 6.78 15.86 -2.02
N THR A 44 5.91 15.05 -1.41
CA THR A 44 5.92 13.60 -1.53
C THR A 44 5.03 13.18 -2.70
N GLY A 45 5.65 12.74 -3.79
CA GLY A 45 4.93 12.30 -4.99
C GLY A 45 4.07 11.06 -4.72
N GLY A 46 2.75 11.23 -4.78
CA GLY A 46 1.79 10.13 -4.72
C GLY A 46 1.75 9.28 -5.99
N PRO A 47 1.04 8.14 -5.97
CA PRO A 47 0.82 7.32 -7.16
C PRO A 47 0.05 8.12 -8.22
N ASP A 48 0.57 8.23 -9.43
CA ASP A 48 -0.16 8.76 -10.59
C ASP A 48 -0.74 7.58 -11.38
N ILE A 49 -1.92 7.14 -10.94
CA ILE A 49 -2.62 5.98 -11.50
C ILE A 49 -3.05 6.24 -12.95
N LEU A 50 -3.36 7.49 -13.32
CA LEU A 50 -3.76 7.84 -14.68
C LEU A 50 -2.61 7.67 -15.67
N ARG A 51 -1.37 7.92 -15.22
CA ARG A 51 -0.16 7.71 -16.02
C ARG A 51 0.53 6.37 -15.76
N GLY A 52 0.00 5.54 -14.85
CA GLY A 52 0.60 4.26 -14.47
C GLY A 52 1.95 4.40 -13.75
N ILE A 53 2.16 5.49 -13.00
CA ILE A 53 3.40 5.76 -12.26
C ILE A 53 3.15 5.45 -10.79
N TYR A 54 3.91 4.48 -10.25
CA TYR A 54 3.79 4.00 -8.88
C TYR A 54 5.11 4.15 -8.14
N PRO A 55 5.08 4.31 -6.79
CA PRO A 55 6.28 4.17 -5.98
C PRO A 55 6.96 2.81 -6.16
N VAL A 56 8.28 2.80 -6.14
CA VAL A 56 9.03 1.54 -6.19
C VAL A 56 8.96 0.86 -4.83
N ILE A 57 8.34 -0.32 -4.79
CA ILE A 57 8.29 -1.18 -3.60
C ILE A 57 9.07 -2.46 -3.90
N ALA A 58 9.84 -2.93 -2.92
CA ALA A 58 10.56 -4.20 -3.00
C ALA A 58 10.60 -4.89 -1.64
N SER A 59 10.59 -6.22 -1.64
CA SER A 59 10.92 -7.02 -0.47
C SER A 59 12.41 -7.37 -0.51
N ILE A 60 13.04 -7.38 0.66
CA ILE A 60 14.44 -7.80 0.83
C ILE A 60 14.45 -8.96 1.82
N ASP A 61 15.03 -10.09 1.43
CA ASP A 61 15.20 -11.28 2.27
C ASP A 61 16.53 -12.00 1.96
N SER A 62 16.70 -13.22 2.44
CA SER A 62 17.92 -14.02 2.22
C SER A 62 18.20 -14.36 0.74
N SER A 63 17.19 -14.29 -0.13
CA SER A 63 17.35 -14.42 -1.58
C SER A 63 17.77 -13.10 -2.26
N GLY A 64 17.78 -12.00 -1.51
CA GLY A 64 18.18 -10.68 -1.97
C GLY A 64 16.99 -9.74 -2.17
N TRP A 65 17.16 -8.81 -3.13
CA TRP A 65 16.18 -7.78 -3.45
C TRP A 65 15.18 -8.27 -4.49
N ASN A 66 13.89 -8.16 -4.18
CA ASN A 66 12.79 -8.60 -5.04
C ASN A 66 11.81 -7.45 -5.25
N ARG A 67 11.83 -6.84 -6.44
CA ARG A 67 10.88 -5.76 -6.80
C ARG A 67 9.45 -6.30 -6.86
N VAL A 68 8.52 -5.53 -6.32
CA VAL A 68 7.10 -5.74 -6.58
C VAL A 68 6.80 -5.30 -8.01
N ALA A 69 6.11 -6.15 -8.77
CA ALA A 69 5.73 -5.84 -10.14
C ALA A 69 4.73 -4.68 -10.20
N ASP A 70 4.85 -3.83 -11.22
CA ASP A 70 3.97 -2.66 -11.40
C ASP A 70 2.50 -3.06 -11.55
N ALA A 71 2.21 -4.25 -12.12
CA ALA A 71 0.85 -4.79 -12.17
C ALA A 71 0.26 -5.06 -10.77
N THR A 72 1.07 -5.56 -9.83
CA THR A 72 0.66 -5.76 -8.43
C THR A 72 0.44 -4.42 -7.74
N LEU A 73 1.30 -3.44 -8.01
CA LEU A 73 1.15 -2.08 -7.48
C LEU A 73 -0.09 -1.40 -8.02
N ALA A 74 -0.39 -1.54 -9.31
CA ALA A 74 -1.59 -1.01 -9.95
C ALA A 74 -2.86 -1.54 -9.26
N ALA A 75 -2.99 -2.86 -9.13
CA ALA A 75 -4.14 -3.47 -8.47
C ALA A 75 -4.25 -3.05 -6.98
N THR A 76 -3.11 -2.90 -6.30
CA THR A 76 -3.06 -2.44 -4.91
C THR A 76 -3.56 -1.01 -4.80
N TYR A 77 -3.06 -0.09 -5.63
CA TYR A 77 -3.45 1.32 -5.60
C TYR A 77 -4.89 1.55 -6.07
N GLU A 78 -5.40 0.77 -7.03
CA GLU A 78 -6.84 0.76 -7.36
C GLU A 78 -7.70 0.41 -6.15
N THR A 79 -7.29 -0.61 -5.38
CA THR A 79 -7.98 -0.97 -4.14
C THR A 79 -7.94 0.16 -3.12
N ILE A 80 -6.77 0.79 -2.92
CA ILE A 80 -6.62 1.92 -1.99
C ILE A 80 -7.53 3.08 -2.40
N MET A 81 -7.54 3.47 -3.69
CA MET A 81 -8.42 4.55 -4.17
C MET A 81 -9.90 4.23 -3.98
N GLY A 82 -10.27 2.96 -4.16
CA GLY A 82 -11.61 2.48 -3.86
C GLY A 82 -12.01 2.69 -2.40
N GLU A 83 -11.09 2.50 -1.46
CA GLU A 83 -11.34 2.76 -0.03
C GLU A 83 -11.33 4.25 0.32
N VAL A 84 -10.39 5.01 -0.25
CA VAL A 84 -10.30 6.47 -0.05
C VAL A 84 -11.58 7.15 -0.50
N ARG A 85 -12.15 6.75 -1.64
CA ARG A 85 -13.41 7.31 -2.16
C ARG A 85 -14.63 7.02 -1.27
N LYS A 86 -14.56 6.01 -0.40
CA LYS A 86 -15.66 5.64 0.52
C LYS A 86 -15.58 6.36 1.87
N ARG A 87 -14.45 6.99 2.20
CA ARG A 87 -14.33 7.90 3.36
C ARG A 87 -15.18 9.14 3.14
#